data_AF-A0A7G1N926-F1
#
_entry.id   AF-A0A7G1N926-F1
#
_cell.length_a   1.000
_cell.length_b   1.000
_cell.length_c   1.000
_cell.angle_alpha   90.00
_cell.angle_beta   90.00
_cell.angle_gamma   90.00
#
_symmetry.space_group_name_H-M   'P 1'
#
loop_
_entity.id
_entity.type
_entity.pdbx_description
1 polymer ?
#
loop_
_entity_poly.entity_id
_entity_poly.type
_entity_poly.pdbx_seq_one_letter_code
_entity_poly.pdbx_strand_id
1 'polypeptide(L)'
;MVLVCQSAGRRPSASSRRRDISGLHTVRRLAVHLAAGGRLPEPLHDAQRASDDPLLSKLYKTLPGDPPGPFDHLIHHSDCEGYYVPVDFTHVIVDKRAPGGYLGSSVRLLLEARRLAEALGLPEDLDPHSEEVFEAAEAEEPASEGWQRYGVESYVCLQLLQAAKLSIATGAAIAFT
;
A
#
# COMPACT_ATOMS: atom_id res chain seq x y z
N MET A 1 16.78 0.78 14.40
CA MET A 1 15.82 -0.33 14.56
C MET A 1 15.02 -0.44 13.27
N VAL A 2 14.76 -1.64 12.75
CA VAL A 2 14.05 -1.84 11.47
C VAL A 2 12.82 -2.70 11.73
N LEU A 3 11.65 -2.22 11.30
CA LEU A 3 10.44 -3.02 11.20
C LEU A 3 10.49 -3.72 9.84
N VAL A 4 10.69 -5.03 9.85
CA VAL A 4 10.59 -5.82 8.63
C VAL A 4 9.11 -6.08 8.39
N CYS A 5 8.59 -5.59 7.27
CA CYS A 5 7.24 -5.93 6.83
C CYS A 5 7.29 -7.35 6.24
N GLN A 6 7.46 -8.37 7.09
CA GLN A 6 7.39 -9.77 6.67
C GLN A 6 5.94 -10.10 6.31
N SER A 7 5.72 -10.72 5.16
CA SER A 7 4.49 -11.44 4.90
C SER A 7 4.25 -12.41 6.06
N ALA A 8 3.18 -12.19 6.82
CA ALA A 8 2.99 -12.79 8.13
C ALA A 8 3.23 -14.32 8.13
N GLY A 9 4.03 -14.79 9.09
CA GLY A 9 4.40 -16.19 9.27
C GLY A 9 3.20 -17.10 9.57
N ARG A 10 3.08 -18.14 8.74
CA ARG A 10 2.52 -19.50 8.95
C ARG A 10 1.46 -19.75 10.05
N ARG A 11 0.24 -20.07 9.59
CA ARG A 11 -0.38 -21.40 9.84
C ARG A 11 -0.71 -22.03 8.48
N PRO A 12 -0.52 -23.35 8.26
CA PRO A 12 -0.82 -23.95 6.96
C PRO A 12 -2.30 -24.36 6.87
N SER A 13 -3.02 -23.82 5.88
CA SER A 13 -4.22 -24.45 5.30
C SER A 13 -4.22 -24.23 3.78
N ALA A 14 -4.97 -25.08 3.07
CA ALA A 14 -4.81 -25.39 1.66
C ALA A 14 -5.47 -24.38 0.71
N SER A 15 -4.89 -23.18 0.59
CA SER A 15 -5.02 -22.32 -0.58
C SER A 15 -4.00 -21.18 -0.47
N SER A 16 -2.70 -21.51 -0.56
CA SER A 16 -1.63 -20.51 -0.49
C SER A 16 -1.61 -19.62 -1.75
N ARG A 17 -2.55 -18.69 -1.89
CA ARG A 17 -2.33 -17.47 -2.67
C ARG A 17 -1.28 -16.69 -1.89
N ARG A 18 -0.04 -16.75 -2.37
CA ARG A 18 1.07 -15.97 -1.82
C ARG A 18 0.60 -14.52 -1.76
N ARG A 19 0.67 -13.90 -0.58
CA ARG A 19 0.56 -12.45 -0.39
C ARG A 19 1.79 -11.82 -1.03
N ASP A 20 1.76 -11.70 -2.34
CA ASP A 20 2.85 -11.29 -3.20
C ASP A 20 2.81 -9.78 -3.45
N ILE A 21 3.83 -9.29 -4.14
CA ILE A 21 3.99 -7.90 -4.59
C ILE A 21 2.73 -7.35 -5.29
N SER A 22 1.86 -8.22 -5.82
CA SER A 22 0.60 -7.84 -6.46
C SER A 22 -0.32 -7.03 -5.54
N GLY A 23 -0.35 -7.30 -4.23
CA GLY A 23 -1.20 -6.56 -3.28
C GLY A 23 -0.80 -5.09 -3.13
N LEU A 24 0.49 -4.76 -3.26
CA LEU A 24 0.93 -3.36 -3.24
C LEU A 24 0.53 -2.64 -4.53
N HIS A 25 0.52 -3.35 -5.66
CA HIS A 25 0.07 -2.77 -6.93
C HIS A 25 -1.43 -2.46 -6.94
N THR A 26 -2.26 -3.29 -6.29
CA THR A 26 -3.72 -3.03 -6.23
C THR A 26 -4.03 -1.74 -5.45
N VAL A 27 -3.39 -1.52 -4.29
CA VAL A 27 -3.58 -0.27 -3.53
C VAL A 27 -3.01 0.96 -4.25
N ARG A 28 -1.87 0.82 -4.95
CA ARG A 28 -1.33 1.89 -5.80
C ARG A 28 -2.27 2.24 -6.95
N ARG A 29 -2.94 1.24 -7.53
CA ARG A 29 -3.97 1.46 -8.55
C ARG A 29 -5.12 2.30 -7.99
N LEU A 30 -5.60 2.02 -6.78
CA LEU A 30 -6.63 2.88 -6.16
C LEU A 30 -6.13 4.32 -6.00
N ALA A 31 -4.89 4.50 -5.54
CA ALA A 31 -4.29 5.81 -5.31
C ALA A 31 -4.22 6.66 -6.59
N VAL A 32 -3.80 6.08 -7.72
CA VAL A 32 -3.69 6.82 -8.99
C VAL A 32 -5.06 7.27 -9.53
N HIS A 33 -6.09 6.44 -9.40
CA HIS A 33 -7.44 6.77 -9.82
C HIS A 33 -8.08 7.81 -8.90
N LEU A 34 -7.85 7.69 -7.59
CA LEU A 34 -8.30 8.68 -6.61
C LEU A 34 -7.63 10.04 -6.84
N ALA A 35 -6.34 10.05 -7.17
CA ALA A 35 -5.61 11.27 -7.51
C ALA A 35 -6.13 11.92 -8.81
N ALA A 36 -6.41 11.11 -9.84
CA ALA A 36 -6.78 11.61 -11.16
C ALA A 36 -8.25 12.03 -11.26
N GLY A 37 -9.15 11.30 -10.62
CA GLY A 37 -10.60 11.43 -10.81
C GLY A 37 -11.43 11.55 -9.52
N GLY A 38 -10.79 11.51 -8.36
CA GLY A 38 -11.48 11.63 -7.07
C GLY A 38 -12.39 10.43 -6.73
N ARG A 39 -12.25 9.31 -7.44
CA ARG A 39 -13.07 8.10 -7.25
C ARG A 39 -12.21 6.85 -7.34
N LEU A 40 -12.60 5.81 -6.59
CA LEU A 40 -12.01 4.49 -6.71
C LEU A 40 -12.45 3.83 -8.02
N PRO A 41 -11.57 3.09 -8.71
CA PRO A 41 -11.92 2.28 -9.86
C PRO A 41 -12.65 1.02 -9.42
N GLU A 42 -13.30 0.34 -10.35
CA GLU A 42 -13.83 -1.01 -10.09
C GLU A 42 -12.72 -1.97 -9.61
N PRO A 43 -13.02 -2.85 -8.64
CA PRO A 43 -12.10 -3.90 -8.20
C PRO A 43 -11.65 -4.78 -9.38
N LEU A 44 -10.42 -5.27 -9.29
CA LEU A 44 -9.92 -6.23 -10.26
C LEU A 44 -10.37 -7.63 -9.90
N HIS A 45 -10.76 -8.41 -10.91
CA HIS A 45 -11.00 -9.85 -10.75
C HIS A 45 -9.68 -10.62 -10.57
N ASP A 46 -8.56 -10.04 -11.05
CA ASP A 46 -7.21 -10.59 -10.92
C ASP A 46 -6.24 -9.48 -10.48
N ALA A 47 -5.74 -9.59 -9.25
CA ALA A 47 -4.83 -8.63 -8.65
C ALA A 47 -3.51 -8.47 -9.41
N GLN A 48 -3.06 -9.51 -10.15
CA GLN A 48 -1.81 -9.44 -10.93
C GLN A 48 -1.86 -8.36 -12.00
N ARG A 49 -3.06 -8.07 -12.51
CA ARG A 49 -3.30 -7.08 -13.56
C ARG A 49 -3.26 -5.64 -13.04
N ALA A 50 -3.07 -5.42 -11.74
CA ALA A 50 -3.00 -4.07 -11.20
C ALA A 50 -1.87 -3.24 -11.82
N SER A 51 -0.71 -3.86 -12.09
CA SER A 51 0.44 -3.22 -12.73
C SER A 51 0.21 -2.87 -14.21
N ASP A 52 -0.77 -3.50 -14.86
CA ASP A 52 -1.17 -3.20 -16.24
C ASP A 52 -2.06 -1.97 -16.36
N ASP A 53 -2.53 -1.40 -15.24
CA ASP A 53 -3.40 -0.22 -15.25
C ASP A 53 -2.68 0.95 -15.96
N PRO A 54 -3.28 1.58 -16.98
CA PRO A 54 -2.59 2.57 -17.80
C PRO A 54 -2.23 3.85 -17.02
N LEU A 55 -2.97 4.23 -15.97
CA LEU A 55 -2.61 5.36 -15.12
C LEU A 55 -1.41 5.02 -14.24
N LEU A 56 -1.42 3.83 -13.63
CA LEU A 56 -0.32 3.38 -12.78
C LEU A 56 0.96 3.16 -13.60
N SER A 57 0.85 2.48 -14.75
CA SER A 57 1.97 2.24 -15.68
C SER A 57 2.60 3.55 -16.18
N LYS A 58 1.78 4.58 -16.41
CA LYS A 58 2.29 5.91 -16.78
C LYS A 58 3.13 6.51 -15.66
N LEU A 59 2.65 6.45 -14.41
CA LEU A 59 3.36 7.02 -13.27
C LEU A 59 4.65 6.26 -12.93
N TYR A 60 4.69 4.93 -13.08
CA TYR A 60 5.93 4.15 -12.91
C TYR A 60 7.03 4.54 -13.90
N LYS A 61 6.68 5.12 -15.05
CA LYS A 61 7.64 5.59 -16.06
C LYS A 61 8.10 7.03 -15.83
N THR A 62 7.55 7.71 -14.82
CA THR A 62 7.87 9.10 -14.49
C THR A 62 8.53 9.18 -13.13
N LEU A 63 9.44 10.14 -12.96
CA LEU A 63 9.94 10.51 -11.62
C LEU A 63 8.85 11.29 -10.86
N PRO A 64 8.89 11.28 -9.51
CA PRO A 64 8.06 12.16 -8.70
C PRO A 64 8.15 13.62 -9.19
N GLY A 65 7.00 14.27 -9.30
CA GLY A 65 6.90 15.63 -9.84
C GLY A 65 7.25 16.74 -8.85
N ASP A 66 7.33 17.97 -9.36
CA ASP A 66 7.29 19.22 -8.58
C ASP A 66 6.15 20.10 -9.12
N PRO A 67 5.07 20.37 -8.34
CA PRO A 67 4.87 19.98 -6.94
C PRO A 67 4.68 18.47 -6.74
N PRO A 68 4.88 17.94 -5.51
CA PRO A 68 4.66 16.52 -5.21
C PRO A 68 3.21 16.12 -5.46
N GLY A 69 3.02 14.91 -5.98
CA GLY A 69 1.71 14.31 -6.11
C GLY A 69 1.12 13.85 -4.76
N PRO A 70 -0.19 13.59 -4.72
CA PRO A 70 -0.91 13.28 -3.48
C PRO A 70 -0.61 11.90 -2.89
N PHE A 71 0.07 11.02 -3.63
CA PHE A 71 0.38 9.64 -3.23
C PHE A 71 1.80 9.23 -3.67
N ASP A 72 2.72 10.20 -3.77
CA ASP A 72 4.05 9.96 -4.36
C ASP A 72 4.86 8.96 -3.54
N HIS A 73 4.75 8.99 -2.21
CA HIS A 73 5.49 8.06 -1.35
C HIS A 73 4.99 6.63 -1.52
N LEU A 74 3.69 6.43 -1.69
CA LEU A 74 3.10 5.14 -1.97
C LEU A 74 3.44 4.63 -3.40
N ILE A 75 3.34 5.50 -4.41
CA ILE A 75 3.45 5.13 -5.83
C ILE A 75 4.91 4.90 -6.26
N HIS A 76 5.81 5.82 -5.92
CA HIS A 76 7.18 5.83 -6.46
C HIS A 76 8.19 5.09 -5.58
N HIS A 77 7.75 4.43 -4.52
CA HIS A 77 8.60 3.61 -3.66
C HIS A 77 8.85 2.22 -4.27
N SER A 78 10.01 1.60 -3.96
CA SER A 78 10.33 0.25 -4.44
C SER A 78 9.45 -0.79 -3.75
N ASP A 79 8.86 -1.68 -4.53
CA ASP A 79 7.99 -2.75 -4.06
C ASP A 79 8.72 -3.96 -3.45
N CYS A 80 10.04 -4.07 -3.62
CA CYS A 80 10.81 -5.25 -3.19
C CYS A 80 12.09 -4.95 -2.39
N GLU A 81 12.67 -3.75 -2.46
CA GLU A 81 13.95 -3.45 -1.81
C GLU A 81 13.98 -2.08 -1.08
N GLY A 82 12.87 -1.33 -1.11
CA GLY A 82 12.81 0.04 -0.60
C GLY A 82 12.56 0.18 0.90
N TYR A 83 12.82 1.39 1.42
CA TYR A 83 12.59 1.74 2.81
C TYR A 83 11.65 2.93 2.96
N TYR A 84 10.83 2.93 4.00
CA TYR A 84 10.22 4.15 4.54
C TYR A 84 10.89 4.50 5.86
N VAL A 85 11.33 5.75 6.03
CA VAL A 85 11.97 6.22 7.26
C VAL A 85 11.05 7.18 8.04
N PRO A 86 11.17 7.24 9.37
CA PRO A 86 10.31 8.05 10.24
C PRO A 86 10.74 9.54 10.25
N VAL A 87 10.95 10.10 9.06
CA VAL A 87 11.32 11.51 8.85
C VAL A 87 10.33 12.10 7.86
N ASP A 88 9.80 13.29 8.14
CA ASP A 88 8.95 14.00 7.21
C ASP A 88 9.79 14.71 6.14
N PHE A 89 9.62 14.31 4.88
CA PHE A 89 10.17 15.00 3.73
C PHE A 89 9.23 14.90 2.54
N THR A 90 9.21 15.96 1.74
CA THR A 90 8.18 16.17 0.71
C THR A 90 8.24 15.16 -0.44
N HIS A 91 9.42 14.95 -1.04
CA HIS A 91 9.57 14.11 -2.24
C HIS A 91 10.26 12.79 -1.92
N VAL A 92 9.82 11.70 -2.54
CA VAL A 92 10.56 10.43 -2.50
C VAL A 92 12.00 10.67 -2.94
N ILE A 93 12.96 10.21 -2.14
CA ILE A 93 14.37 10.36 -2.47
C ILE A 93 14.76 9.18 -3.36
N VAL A 94 15.15 9.50 -4.59
CA VAL A 94 15.63 8.53 -5.58
C VAL A 94 17.14 8.70 -5.72
N ASP A 95 17.89 7.81 -5.06
CA ASP A 95 19.36 7.85 -5.06
C ASP A 95 19.91 6.42 -4.99
N LYS A 96 20.79 6.06 -5.92
CA LYS A 96 21.44 4.74 -5.95
C LYS A 96 22.29 4.44 -4.72
N ARG A 97 22.67 5.47 -3.96
CA ARG A 97 23.40 5.36 -2.69
C ARG A 97 22.46 5.08 -1.51
N ALA A 98 21.17 5.36 -1.65
CA ALA A 98 20.18 5.00 -0.65
C ALA A 98 19.95 3.47 -0.67
N PRO A 99 19.80 2.82 0.49
CA PRO A 99 19.36 1.42 0.55
C PRO A 99 18.08 1.24 -0.27
N GLY A 100 18.08 0.29 -1.22
CA GLY A 100 16.92 0.03 -2.08
C GLY A 100 16.67 1.03 -3.21
N GLY A 101 17.54 2.04 -3.38
CA GLY A 101 17.42 3.07 -4.43
C GLY A 101 16.31 4.11 -4.22
N TYR A 102 15.27 3.77 -3.46
CA TYR A 102 14.10 4.60 -3.16
C TYR A 102 13.85 4.68 -1.66
N LEU A 103 13.83 5.91 -1.15
CA LEU A 103 13.56 6.20 0.25
C LEU A 103 12.28 7.03 0.36
N GLY A 104 11.25 6.43 0.96
CA GLY A 104 10.00 7.10 1.29
C GLY A 104 9.96 7.61 2.73
N SER A 105 9.03 8.51 3.02
CA SER A 105 8.76 9.02 4.36
C SER A 105 7.58 8.26 4.97
N SER A 106 7.75 7.65 6.13
CA SER A 106 6.65 7.03 6.88
C SER A 106 5.57 8.04 7.29
N VAL A 107 5.93 9.31 7.49
CA VAL A 107 4.99 10.38 7.85
C VAL A 107 4.03 10.67 6.68
N ARG A 108 4.59 10.95 5.50
CA ARG A 108 3.83 11.10 4.25
C ARG A 108 3.05 9.83 3.87
N LEU A 109 3.67 8.64 3.94
CA LEU A 109 2.96 7.38 3.70
C LEU A 109 1.74 7.23 4.61
N LEU A 110 1.83 7.59 5.90
CA LEU A 110 0.69 7.52 6.81
C LEU A 110 -0.46 8.45 6.36
N LEU A 111 -0.15 9.66 5.90
CA LEU A 111 -1.16 10.59 5.39
C LEU A 111 -1.82 10.06 4.10
N GLU A 112 -1.01 9.52 3.20
CA GLU A 112 -1.45 8.91 1.94
C GLU A 112 -2.35 7.69 2.18
N ALA A 113 -1.93 6.79 3.07
CA ALA A 113 -2.71 5.60 3.43
C ALA A 113 -4.01 5.96 4.16
N ARG A 114 -4.02 7.01 5.00
CA ARG A 114 -5.26 7.51 5.64
C ARG A 114 -6.28 7.99 4.61
N ARG A 115 -5.82 8.72 3.59
CA ARG A 115 -6.69 9.21 2.52
C ARG A 115 -7.29 8.06 1.71
N LEU A 116 -6.54 6.99 1.48
CA LEU A 116 -7.06 5.76 0.87
C LEU A 116 -8.07 5.06 1.77
N ALA A 117 -7.77 4.94 3.07
CA ALA A 117 -8.68 4.32 4.03
C ALA A 117 -10.02 5.05 4.13
N GLU A 118 -10.00 6.38 4.11
CA GLU A 118 -11.21 7.21 4.03
C GLU A 118 -12.00 6.93 2.75
N ALA A 119 -11.33 6.89 1.59
CA ALA A 119 -11.99 6.60 0.31
C ALA A 119 -12.58 5.18 0.23
N LEU A 120 -11.94 4.21 0.90
CA LEU A 120 -12.41 2.83 1.03
C LEU A 120 -13.56 2.68 2.04
N GLY A 121 -13.77 3.67 2.93
CA GLY A 121 -14.72 3.57 4.02
C GLY A 121 -14.27 2.58 5.12
N LEU A 122 -12.95 2.47 5.36
CA LEU A 122 -12.41 1.62 6.41
C LEU A 122 -12.73 2.18 7.81
N PRO A 123 -13.25 1.37 8.74
CA PRO A 123 -13.37 1.77 10.15
C PRO A 123 -12.00 2.09 10.76
N GLU A 124 -11.92 3.12 11.60
CA GLU A 124 -10.66 3.61 12.17
C GLU A 124 -10.01 2.60 13.13
N ASP A 125 -10.82 1.82 13.82
CA ASP A 125 -10.44 0.81 14.81
C ASP A 125 -10.43 -0.62 14.25
N LEU A 126 -10.58 -0.79 12.93
CA LEU A 126 -10.54 -2.09 12.29
C LEU A 126 -9.14 -2.72 12.45
N ASP A 127 -9.09 -3.88 13.12
CA ASP A 127 -7.86 -4.62 13.31
C ASP A 127 -7.41 -5.28 11.99
N PRO A 128 -6.22 -4.96 11.45
CA PRO A 128 -5.65 -5.61 10.26
C PRO A 128 -5.49 -7.13 10.36
N HIS A 129 -5.56 -7.69 11.56
CA HIS A 129 -5.41 -9.11 11.85
C HIS A 129 -6.72 -9.79 12.29
N SER A 130 -7.86 -9.11 12.15
CA SER A 130 -9.16 -9.71 12.41
C SER A 130 -9.53 -10.76 11.36
N GLU A 131 -10.38 -11.71 11.74
CA GLU A 131 -10.91 -12.72 10.83
C GLU A 131 -11.69 -12.08 9.67
N GLU A 132 -12.50 -11.07 9.95
CA GLU A 132 -13.28 -10.33 8.92
C GLU A 132 -12.38 -9.75 7.82
N VAL A 133 -11.22 -9.18 8.18
CA VAL A 133 -10.28 -8.63 7.20
C VAL A 133 -9.65 -9.74 6.36
N PHE A 134 -9.30 -10.87 6.96
CA PHE A 134 -8.76 -12.01 6.22
C PHE A 134 -9.79 -12.63 5.29
N GLU A 135 -11.03 -12.82 5.75
CA GLU A 135 -12.13 -13.34 4.94
C GLU A 135 -12.40 -12.44 3.73
N ALA A 136 -12.46 -11.12 3.93
CA ALA A 136 -12.66 -10.18 2.84
C ALA A 136 -11.51 -10.24 1.80
N ALA A 137 -10.25 -10.36 2.26
CA ALA A 137 -9.09 -10.41 1.37
C ALA A 137 -8.95 -11.74 0.60
N GLU A 138 -9.49 -12.84 1.13
CA GLU A 138 -9.40 -14.18 0.54
C GLU A 138 -10.66 -14.61 -0.21
N ALA A 139 -11.74 -13.83 -0.13
CA ALA A 139 -13.02 -14.11 -0.77
C ALA A 139 -12.89 -14.31 -2.30
N GLU A 140 -13.47 -15.40 -2.80
CA GLU A 140 -13.58 -15.65 -4.25
C GLU A 140 -14.58 -14.71 -4.92
N GLU A 141 -15.66 -14.39 -4.20
CA GLU A 141 -16.68 -13.43 -4.59
C GLU A 141 -16.62 -12.23 -3.63
N PRO A 142 -16.11 -11.07 -4.06
CA PRO A 142 -16.06 -9.88 -3.23
C PRO A 142 -17.45 -9.40 -2.84
N ALA A 143 -17.54 -8.70 -1.70
CA ALA A 143 -18.77 -8.03 -1.32
C ALA A 143 -19.19 -6.99 -2.37
N SER A 144 -20.48 -6.70 -2.47
CA SER A 144 -21.01 -5.73 -3.44
C SER A 144 -20.73 -4.27 -3.06
N GLU A 145 -20.44 -4.00 -1.79
CA GLU A 145 -20.27 -2.65 -1.25
C GLU A 145 -19.26 -2.60 -0.10
N GLY A 146 -18.97 -1.39 0.37
CA GLY A 146 -18.05 -1.16 1.49
C GLY A 146 -16.58 -1.46 1.17
N TRP A 147 -15.77 -1.47 2.20
CA TRP A 147 -14.34 -1.78 2.10
C TRP A 147 -14.10 -3.27 1.78
N GLN A 148 -15.05 -4.15 2.13
CA GLN A 148 -15.00 -5.58 1.84
C GLN A 148 -15.07 -5.86 0.33
N ARG A 149 -15.67 -4.95 -0.46
CA ARG A 149 -15.62 -4.99 -1.94
C ARG A 149 -14.19 -4.91 -2.48
N TYR A 150 -13.28 -4.31 -1.72
CA TYR A 150 -11.88 -4.11 -2.03
C TYR A 150 -10.99 -4.89 -1.05
N GLY A 151 -11.33 -6.15 -0.73
CA GLY A 151 -10.72 -6.89 0.38
C GLY A 151 -9.19 -6.90 0.38
N VAL A 152 -8.55 -7.16 -0.77
CA VAL A 152 -7.08 -7.17 -0.90
C VAL A 152 -6.50 -5.78 -0.66
N GLU A 153 -7.05 -4.75 -1.30
CA GLU A 153 -6.59 -3.37 -1.17
C GLU A 153 -6.79 -2.84 0.26
N SER A 154 -7.92 -3.18 0.87
CA SER A 154 -8.25 -2.84 2.25
C SER A 154 -7.27 -3.47 3.23
N TYR A 155 -6.98 -4.77 3.09
CA TYR A 155 -5.96 -5.44 3.89
C TYR A 155 -4.60 -4.75 3.75
N VAL A 156 -4.14 -4.50 2.52
CA VAL A 156 -2.83 -3.87 2.28
C VAL A 156 -2.79 -2.44 2.83
N CYS A 157 -3.87 -1.67 2.67
CA CYS A 157 -4.00 -0.32 3.22
C CYS A 157 -3.87 -0.34 4.76
N LEU A 158 -4.54 -1.27 5.44
CA LEU A 158 -4.44 -1.43 6.90
C LEU A 158 -3.02 -1.82 7.34
N GLN A 159 -2.34 -2.70 6.60
CA GLN A 159 -0.94 -3.06 6.88
C GLN A 159 -0.01 -1.84 6.75
N LEU A 160 -0.17 -1.03 5.71
CA LEU A 160 0.61 0.20 5.51
C LEU A 160 0.34 1.23 6.62
N LEU A 161 -0.93 1.42 7.00
CA LEU A 161 -1.32 2.29 8.12
C LEU A 161 -0.63 1.86 9.42
N GLN A 162 -0.71 0.57 9.75
CA GLN A 162 -0.12 0.03 10.98
C GLN A 162 1.40 0.15 10.97
N ALA A 163 2.05 -0.22 9.86
CA ALA A 163 3.50 -0.13 9.71
C ALA A 163 4.00 1.32 9.81
N ALA A 164 3.31 2.27 9.18
CA ALA A 164 3.65 3.69 9.24
C ALA A 164 3.47 4.28 10.65
N LYS A 165 2.36 3.95 11.33
CA LYS A 165 2.13 4.33 12.73
C LYS A 165 3.25 3.82 13.65
N LEU A 166 3.59 2.53 13.53
CA LEU A 166 4.66 1.92 14.32
C LEU A 166 6.04 2.50 14.00
N SER A 167 6.34 2.74 12.73
CA SER A 167 7.59 3.37 12.29
C SER A 167 7.79 4.74 12.94
N ILE A 168 6.76 5.59 12.89
CA ILE A 168 6.80 6.93 13.49
C ILE A 168 6.92 6.85 15.02
N ALA A 169 6.11 6.00 15.67
CA ALA A 169 6.10 5.90 17.12
C ALA A 169 7.42 5.37 17.70
N THR A 170 8.12 4.51 16.96
CA THR A 170 9.32 3.83 17.45
C THR A 170 10.63 4.40 16.91
N GLY A 171 10.57 5.29 15.90
CA GLY A 171 11.75 5.74 15.18
C GLY A 171 12.40 4.65 14.31
N ALA A 172 11.70 3.55 14.02
CA ALA A 172 12.18 2.49 13.15
C ALA A 172 11.83 2.73 11.68
N ALA A 173 12.68 2.29 10.76
CA ALA A 173 12.34 2.26 9.32
C ALA A 173 11.44 1.06 9.00
N ILE A 174 10.54 1.20 8.03
CA ILE A 174 9.84 0.08 7.39
C ILE A 174 10.73 -0.42 6.26
N ALA A 175 11.02 -1.72 6.25
CA ALA A 175 11.83 -2.35 5.20
C ALA A 175 11.01 -3.34 4.38
N PHE A 176 11.16 -3.26 3.06
CA PHE A 176 10.70 -4.23 2.07
C PHE A 176 11.93 -5.04 1.67
N THR A 177 11.99 -6.32 2.06
CA THR A 177 13.17 -7.21 1.94
C THR A 177 12.74 -8.64 1.73
#